data_AF-A0AB38Y1V4-F1
#
_entry.id   AF-A0AB38Y1V4-F1
#
_cell.length_a   1.000
_cell.length_b   1.000
_cell.length_c   1.000
_cell.angle_alpha   90.00
_cell.angle_beta   90.00
_cell.angle_gamma   90.00
#
_symmetry.space_group_name_H-M   'P 1'
#
loop_
_entity.id
_entity.type
_entity.pdbx_description
1 polymer ?
#
loop_
_entity_poly.entity_id
_entity_poly.type
_entity_poly.pdbx_seq_one_letter_code
_entity_poly.pdbx_strand_id
1 'polypeptide(L)'
;MENNRQKELLALLAQAQEEVMNGNEVSTEFARVLFPPARKEYELTYYGKESEQAIISQTFAVPLQENRRFGDAAESGWLNKIIFGDNLQVLKTLVEMKHRGELKNADGTDGVRLVYIDPPFATKQDFSN
;
A
#
# COMPACT_ATOMS: atom_id res chain seq x y z
N MET A 1 14.98 28.35 27.43
CA MET A 1 14.23 27.61 26.37
C MET A 1 14.54 26.11 26.43
N GLU A 2 15.79 25.68 26.56
CA GLU A 2 16.19 24.25 26.66
C GLU A 2 15.48 23.45 27.76
N ASN A 3 15.29 24.06 28.95
CA ASN A 3 14.71 23.40 30.12
C ASN A 3 13.22 23.02 29.91
N ASN A 4 12.48 23.75 29.06
CA ASN A 4 11.08 23.40 28.76
C ASN A 4 11.00 22.24 27.77
N ARG A 5 11.83 22.23 26.72
CA ARG A 5 11.84 21.14 25.73
C ARG A 5 12.25 19.80 26.36
N GLN A 6 13.23 19.80 27.27
CA GLN A 6 13.60 18.59 28.01
C GLN A 6 12.45 18.05 28.85
N LYS A 7 11.69 18.92 29.53
CA LYS A 7 10.52 18.51 30.32
C LYS A 7 9.41 17.95 29.44
N GLU A 8 9.15 18.57 28.30
CA GLU A 8 8.18 18.09 27.31
C GLU A 8 8.57 16.70 26.77
N LEU A 9 9.84 16.52 26.40
CA LEU A 9 10.35 15.22 25.92
C LEU A 9 10.26 14.13 27.01
N LEU A 10 10.57 14.46 28.27
CA LEU A 10 10.44 13.51 29.38
C LEU A 10 8.99 13.10 29.62
N ALA A 11 8.05 14.05 29.56
CA ALA A 11 6.62 13.75 29.70
C ALA A 11 6.13 12.85 28.55
N LEU A 12 6.56 13.15 27.31
CA LEU A 12 6.21 12.36 26.13
C LEU A 12 6.80 10.94 26.19
N LEU A 13 8.04 10.80 26.68
CA LEU A 13 8.69 9.49 26.88
C LEU A 13 7.93 8.64 27.90
N ALA A 14 7.47 9.24 29.00
CA ALA A 14 6.69 8.54 30.03
C ALA A 14 5.36 8.02 29.47
N GLN A 15 4.66 8.84 28.67
CA GLN A 15 3.41 8.44 28.01
C GLN A 15 3.64 7.34 26.97
N ALA A 16 4.66 7.48 26.12
CA ALA A 16 5.00 6.46 25.12
C ALA A 16 5.41 5.13 25.79
N GLN A 17 6.10 5.18 26.93
CA GLN A 17 6.44 3.99 27.70
C GLN A 17 5.19 3.28 28.23
N GLU A 18 4.22 4.03 28.75
CA GLU A 18 2.95 3.49 29.25
C GLU A 18 2.14 2.82 28.12
N GLU A 19 2.08 3.44 26.92
CA GLU A 19 1.45 2.84 25.74
C GLU A 19 2.06 1.47 25.42
N VAL A 20 3.39 1.40 25.33
CA VAL A 20 4.11 0.15 25.03
C VAL A 20 3.95 -0.89 26.12
N MET A 21 3.96 -0.50 27.39
CA MET A 21 3.71 -1.41 28.51
C MET A 21 2.32 -2.02 28.49
N ASN A 22 1.33 -1.28 27.98
CA ASN A 22 -0.03 -1.77 27.79
C ASN A 22 -0.21 -2.60 26.50
N GLY A 23 0.87 -2.86 25.77
CA GLY A 23 0.87 -3.62 24.51
C GLY A 23 0.42 -2.82 23.30
N ASN A 24 0.28 -1.50 23.42
CA ASN A 24 -0.04 -0.61 22.31
C ASN A 24 1.24 -0.13 21.64
N GLU A 25 1.16 0.14 20.33
CA GLU A 25 2.25 0.80 19.63
C GLU A 25 2.30 2.30 19.94
N VAL A 26 3.50 2.88 19.88
CA VAL A 26 3.70 4.31 20.08
C VAL A 26 3.00 5.11 18.97
N SER A 27 2.23 6.13 19.34
CA SER A 27 1.56 6.99 18.35
C SER A 27 2.53 7.69 17.39
N THR A 28 2.08 7.95 16.16
CA THR A 28 2.90 8.61 15.13
C THR A 28 3.35 10.02 15.54
N GLU A 29 2.52 10.72 16.31
CA GLU A 29 2.85 12.06 16.83
C GLU A 29 3.96 11.99 17.87
N PHE A 30 3.94 10.98 18.77
CA PHE A 30 5.02 10.77 19.72
C PHE A 30 6.32 10.39 19.01
N ALA A 31 6.26 9.47 18.04
CA ALA A 31 7.42 9.04 17.27
C ALA A 31 8.10 10.21 16.55
N ARG A 32 7.35 11.15 15.96
CA ARG A 32 7.91 12.34 15.29
C ARG A 32 8.67 13.27 16.23
N VAL A 33 8.19 13.44 17.45
CA VAL A 33 8.81 14.34 18.44
C VAL A 33 10.04 13.67 19.08
N LEU A 34 9.96 12.38 19.37
CA LEU A 34 11.05 11.60 19.98
C LEU A 34 12.17 11.27 18.99
N PHE A 35 11.81 10.97 17.75
CA PHE A 35 12.72 10.56 16.68
C PHE A 35 12.55 11.48 15.46
N PRO A 36 12.94 12.76 15.57
CA PRO A 36 12.77 13.70 14.48
C PRO A 36 13.59 13.25 13.25
N PRO A 37 13.01 13.31 12.04
CA PRO A 37 13.70 12.86 10.83
C PRO A 37 14.95 13.70 10.56
N ALA A 38 16.04 13.04 10.18
CA ALA A 38 17.31 13.70 9.86
C ALA A 38 17.26 14.57 8.60
N ARG A 39 16.25 14.37 7.73
CA ARG A 39 16.02 15.13 6.49
C ARG A 39 14.67 15.83 6.54
N LYS A 40 14.63 17.08 6.06
CA LYS A 40 13.43 17.93 5.96
C LYS A 40 12.63 17.69 4.69
N GLU A 41 12.47 16.43 4.29
CA GLU A 41 11.58 16.09 3.18
C GLU A 41 10.16 15.95 3.74
N TYR A 42 9.17 16.50 3.02
CA TYR A 42 7.78 16.42 3.46
C TYR A 42 7.27 15.00 3.26
N GLU A 43 6.83 14.34 4.33
CA GLU A 43 6.21 13.03 4.28
C GLU A 43 4.86 13.02 5.02
N LEU A 44 3.82 12.45 4.39
CA LEU A 44 2.57 12.13 5.05
C LEU A 44 2.72 10.79 5.79
N THR A 45 2.73 10.80 7.11
CA THR A 45 2.72 9.58 7.95
C THR A 45 1.41 9.50 8.73
N TYR A 46 0.96 8.29 9.03
CA TYR A 46 -0.21 8.00 9.85
C TYR A 46 0.01 6.68 10.60
N TYR A 47 -0.79 6.45 11.63
CA TYR A 47 -0.70 5.24 12.44
C TYR A 47 -0.98 3.99 11.59
N GLY A 48 -0.13 2.97 11.66
CA GLY A 48 -0.22 1.77 10.83
C GLY A 48 0.17 1.95 9.37
N LYS A 49 0.77 3.09 8.97
CA LYS A 49 1.30 3.27 7.61
C LYS A 49 2.47 2.32 7.37
N GLU A 50 2.24 1.28 6.56
CA GLU A 50 3.30 0.40 6.10
C GLU A 50 4.17 1.05 5.01
N SER A 51 5.42 0.61 4.90
CA SER A 51 6.30 1.06 3.82
C SER A 51 5.95 0.33 2.52
N GLU A 52 6.16 0.99 1.38
CA GLU A 52 5.98 0.37 0.06
C GLU A 52 6.76 -0.95 -0.07
N GLN A 53 8.00 -0.96 0.44
CA GLN A 53 8.86 -2.14 0.42
C GLN A 53 8.29 -3.29 1.26
N ALA A 54 7.69 -2.99 2.42
CA ALA A 54 7.02 -4.00 3.25
C ALA A 54 5.82 -4.58 2.48
N ILE A 55 4.93 -3.73 1.96
CA ILE A 55 3.76 -4.15 1.17
C ILE A 55 4.18 -5.03 -0.02
N ILE A 56 5.20 -4.63 -0.78
CA ILE A 56 5.66 -5.39 -1.96
C ILE A 56 6.31 -6.72 -1.58
N SER A 57 7.01 -6.79 -0.45
CA SER A 57 7.73 -7.99 -0.01
C SER A 57 6.82 -9.01 0.66
N GLN A 58 5.79 -8.57 1.38
CA GLN A 58 4.80 -9.44 2.03
C GLN A 58 3.69 -9.92 1.08
N THR A 59 3.49 -9.22 -0.04
CA THR A 59 2.51 -9.62 -1.04
C THR A 59 3.08 -10.70 -1.94
N PHE A 60 2.53 -11.91 -1.82
CA PHE A 60 2.84 -13.02 -2.71
C PHE A 60 2.04 -12.91 -4.02
N ALA A 61 2.72 -13.14 -5.14
CA ALA A 61 2.04 -13.34 -6.42
C ALA A 61 1.25 -14.65 -6.40
N VAL A 62 0.17 -14.68 -7.18
CA VAL A 62 -0.71 -15.83 -7.32
C VAL A 62 -0.76 -16.28 -8.77
N PRO A 63 -0.81 -17.59 -9.05
CA PRO A 63 -0.88 -18.06 -10.43
C PRO A 63 -2.25 -17.68 -11.02
N LEU A 64 -2.24 -17.04 -12.20
CA LEU A 64 -3.46 -16.79 -12.96
C LEU A 64 -3.81 -18.05 -13.78
N GLN A 65 -5.01 -18.58 -13.56
CA GLN A 65 -5.53 -19.74 -14.29
C GLN A 65 -6.81 -19.36 -15.02
N GLU A 66 -6.93 -19.76 -16.29
CA GLU A 66 -8.14 -19.53 -17.07
C GLU A 66 -9.28 -20.41 -16.52
N ASN A 67 -10.31 -19.78 -15.95
CA ASN A 67 -11.50 -20.49 -15.48
C ASN A 67 -12.53 -20.68 -16.60
N ARG A 68 -12.81 -19.61 -17.36
CA ARG A 68 -13.78 -19.57 -18.46
C ARG A 68 -13.33 -18.59 -19.53
N ARG A 69 -13.77 -18.84 -20.76
CA ARG A 69 -13.58 -17.98 -21.92
C ARG A 69 -14.92 -17.77 -22.62
N PHE A 70 -15.17 -16.54 -23.02
CA PHE A 70 -16.36 -16.15 -23.79
C PHE A 70 -15.90 -15.53 -25.10
N GLY A 71 -16.34 -16.11 -26.22
CA GLY A 71 -15.93 -15.70 -27.57
C GLY A 71 -14.51 -16.12 -27.94
N ASP A 72 -14.13 -15.79 -29.17
CA ASP A 72 -12.79 -16.02 -29.71
C ASP A 72 -11.91 -14.78 -29.56
N ALA A 73 -10.59 -14.96 -29.68
CA ALA A 73 -9.68 -13.82 -29.72
C ALA A 73 -10.02 -12.94 -30.94
N ALA A 74 -9.98 -11.61 -30.76
CA ALA A 74 -10.10 -10.70 -31.89
C ALA A 74 -9.00 -11.02 -32.93
N GLU A 75 -9.20 -10.66 -34.20
CA GLU A 75 -8.17 -10.81 -35.25
C GLU A 75 -6.83 -10.16 -34.87
N SER A 76 -6.87 -9.13 -34.01
CA SER A 76 -5.71 -8.45 -33.42
C SER A 76 -4.99 -9.24 -32.31
N GLY A 77 -5.48 -10.42 -31.94
CA GLY A 77 -4.98 -11.21 -30.80
C GLY A 77 -5.35 -10.66 -29.43
N TRP A 78 -6.15 -9.60 -29.37
CA TRP A 78 -6.52 -8.94 -28.11
C TRP A 78 -7.58 -9.74 -27.35
N LEU A 79 -7.41 -9.82 -26.02
CA LEU A 79 -8.29 -10.56 -25.12
C LEU A 79 -8.54 -9.74 -23.85
N ASN A 80 -9.81 -9.46 -23.57
CA ASN A 80 -10.23 -8.88 -22.30
C ASN A 80 -10.18 -9.95 -21.21
N LYS A 81 -9.67 -9.59 -20.03
CA LYS A 81 -9.56 -10.50 -18.88
C LYS A 81 -10.37 -9.94 -17.71
N ILE A 82 -11.16 -10.82 -17.10
CA ILE A 82 -11.75 -10.60 -15.77
C ILE A 82 -11.02 -11.53 -14.83
N ILE A 83 -10.36 -10.97 -13.82
CA ILE A 83 -9.58 -11.74 -12.84
C ILE A 83 -10.33 -11.71 -11.52
N PHE A 84 -10.60 -12.88 -10.97
CA PHE A 84 -11.24 -13.03 -9.66
C PHE A 84 -10.19 -13.39 -8.61
N GLY A 85 -10.10 -12.60 -7.55
CA GLY A 85 -9.14 -12.80 -6.45
C GLY A 85 -8.90 -11.51 -5.68
N ASP A 86 -8.01 -11.59 -4.68
CA ASP A 86 -7.54 -10.42 -3.94
C ASP A 86 -6.74 -9.48 -4.86
N ASN A 87 -7.09 -8.19 -4.80
CA ASN A 87 -6.57 -7.17 -5.71
C ASN A 87 -5.05 -7.05 -5.58
N LEU A 88 -4.52 -7.11 -4.35
CA LEU A 88 -3.11 -6.87 -4.06
C LEU A 88 -2.25 -8.00 -4.63
N GLN A 89 -2.67 -9.25 -4.43
CA GLN A 89 -2.00 -10.43 -4.99
C GLN A 89 -2.08 -10.49 -6.52
N VAL A 90 -3.23 -10.12 -7.09
CA VAL A 90 -3.40 -10.03 -8.56
C VAL A 90 -2.47 -8.95 -9.14
N LEU A 91 -2.46 -7.75 -8.54
CA LEU A 91 -1.59 -6.66 -8.99
C LEU A 91 -0.10 -7.03 -8.89
N LYS A 92 0.32 -7.71 -7.82
CA LYS A 92 1.68 -8.25 -7.70
C LYS A 92 2.04 -9.15 -8.87
N THR A 93 1.14 -10.06 -9.23
CA THR A 93 1.33 -10.97 -10.37
C THR A 93 1.45 -10.21 -11.70
N LEU A 94 0.64 -9.18 -11.92
CA LEU A 94 0.72 -8.33 -13.11
C LEU A 94 2.02 -7.54 -13.19
N VAL A 95 2.55 -7.07 -12.04
CA VAL A 95 3.87 -6.43 -11.96
C VAL A 95 4.97 -7.42 -12.35
N GLU A 96 4.91 -8.66 -11.89
CA GLU A 96 5.88 -9.69 -12.30
C GLU A 96 5.76 -10.03 -13.80
N MET A 97 4.54 -10.13 -14.34
CA MET A 97 4.32 -10.29 -15.78
C MET A 97 4.92 -9.14 -16.59
N LYS A 98 4.80 -7.89 -16.10
CA LYS A 98 5.46 -6.73 -16.69
C LYS A 98 6.98 -6.91 -16.71
N HIS A 99 7.59 -7.33 -15.60
CA HIS A 99 9.03 -7.56 -15.52
C HIS A 99 9.52 -8.70 -16.44
N ARG A 100 8.67 -9.72 -16.69
CA ARG A 100 8.95 -10.79 -17.65
C ARG A 100 8.68 -10.40 -19.11
N GLY A 101 8.15 -9.20 -19.36
CA GLY A 101 7.78 -8.75 -20.71
C GLY A 101 6.51 -9.37 -21.27
N GLU A 102 5.67 -9.96 -20.42
CA GLU A 102 4.38 -10.60 -20.79
C GLU A 102 3.22 -9.60 -20.77
N LEU A 103 3.33 -8.54 -19.99
CA LEU A 103 2.35 -7.46 -19.94
C LEU A 103 2.85 -6.27 -20.79
N LYS A 104 2.43 -6.21 -22.05
CA LYS A 104 2.84 -5.20 -23.02
C LYS A 104 1.64 -4.57 -23.73
N ASN A 105 1.78 -3.30 -24.07
CA ASN A 105 0.85 -2.58 -24.92
C ASN A 105 1.13 -2.87 -26.40
N ALA A 106 0.17 -2.52 -27.27
CA ALA A 106 0.27 -2.75 -28.71
C ALA A 106 1.45 -2.02 -29.39
N ASP A 107 1.97 -0.95 -28.79
CA ASP A 107 3.17 -0.23 -29.27
C ASP A 107 4.49 -0.78 -28.70
N GLY A 108 4.45 -1.86 -27.95
CA GLY A 108 5.62 -2.50 -27.35
C GLY A 108 6.04 -1.95 -25.98
N THR A 109 5.38 -0.91 -25.47
CA THR A 109 5.65 -0.39 -24.12
C THR A 109 5.19 -1.35 -23.03
N ASP A 110 5.96 -1.44 -21.94
CA ASP A 110 5.67 -2.37 -20.83
C ASP A 110 4.56 -1.86 -19.91
N GLY A 111 3.69 -2.77 -19.46
CA GLY A 111 2.69 -2.54 -18.43
C GLY A 111 1.35 -2.05 -18.97
N VAL A 112 0.71 -1.18 -18.21
CA VAL A 112 -0.66 -0.69 -18.44
C VAL A 112 -0.62 0.81 -18.70
N ARG A 113 -1.43 1.29 -19.66
CA ARG A 113 -1.51 2.72 -20.02
C ARG A 113 -2.46 3.54 -19.16
N LEU A 114 -3.55 2.92 -18.73
CA LEU A 114 -4.62 3.58 -17.99
C LEU A 114 -5.13 2.65 -16.90
N VAL A 115 -5.20 3.18 -15.69
CA VAL A 115 -5.81 2.51 -14.54
C VAL A 115 -6.96 3.39 -14.08
N TYR A 116 -8.14 2.80 -13.99
CA TYR A 116 -9.31 3.42 -13.37
C TYR A 116 -9.71 2.57 -12.16
N ILE A 117 -9.88 3.23 -11.02
CA ILE A 117 -10.34 2.60 -9.77
C ILE A 117 -11.42 3.48 -9.15
N ASP A 118 -12.38 2.83 -8.51
CA ASP A 118 -13.42 3.45 -7.69
C ASP A 118 -13.39 2.74 -6.32
N PRO A 119 -12.40 3.06 -5.46
CA PRO A 119 -12.26 2.41 -4.16
C PRO A 119 -13.38 2.88 -3.20
N PRO A 120 -13.70 2.11 -2.15
CA PRO A 120 -14.67 2.55 -1.15
C PRO A 120 -14.23 3.89 -0.55
N PHE A 121 -15.14 4.87 -0.58
CA PHE A 121 -14.91 6.11 0.13
C PHE A 121 -15.08 5.84 1.62
N ALA A 122 -14.10 6.20 2.44
CA ALA A 122 -14.14 6.03 3.90
C ALA A 122 -15.16 6.98 4.58
N THR A 123 -16.34 7.12 3.98
CA THR A 123 -17.46 7.88 4.50
C THR A 123 -18.15 7.04 5.57
N LYS A 124 -18.53 7.65 6.68
CA LYS A 124 -19.07 6.94 7.85
C LYS A 124 -20.41 6.22 7.60
N GLN A 125 -20.97 6.30 6.39
CA GLN A 125 -22.26 5.71 6.02
C GLN A 125 -22.11 4.27 5.51
N ASP A 126 -20.94 3.87 5.02
CA ASP A 126 -20.74 2.53 4.41
C ASP A 126 -20.39 1.42 5.43
N PHE A 127 -20.33 1.76 6.73
CA PHE A 127 -19.93 0.83 7.80
C PHE A 127 -21.10 0.29 8.65
N SER A 128 -22.34 0.61 8.31
CA SER A 128 -23.53 0.08 9.00
C SER A 128 -24.07 -1.15 8.25
N ASN A 129 -23.80 -2.33 8.80
CA ASN A 129 -24.51 -3.59 8.51
C ASN A 129 -25.37 -3.99 9.71
#